data_AF-A0A1M7KK84-F1
#
_entry.id   AF-A0A1M7KK84-F1
#
_cell.length_a   1.000
_cell.length_b   1.000
_cell.length_c   1.000
_cell.angle_alpha   90.00
_cell.angle_beta   90.00
_cell.angle_gamma   90.00
#
_symmetry.space_group_name_H-M   'P 1'
#
loop_
_entity.id
_entity.type
_entity.pdbx_description
1 polymer ?
#
loop_
_entity_poly.entity_id
_entity_poly.type
_entity_poly.pdbx_seq_one_letter_code
_entity_poly.pdbx_strand_id
1 'polypeptide(L)'
;MFKLISFRETVEAIAACSDDRALWQRYAWVYVEGDKALLESRFYLVSNIDEDDERRLLDFADRHDLSSCLEAASFADVLSVQKRQQPHSSLEDYAIALEHYSEQDAFLEVPGGDDPKPAEPGLSRDLYAEYDLFLAECAPDRLTVAAREVSTVLEINIANALQGCRALPLRLGERMTGDQCRKIEARFSTLSVPLQRVTHRSFPWQ
;
A
#
# COMPACT_ATOMS: atom_id res chain seq x y z
N MET A 1 14.41 9.07 14.64
CA MET A 1 13.76 9.56 15.88
C MET A 1 12.63 8.59 16.15
N PHE A 2 12.69 7.90 17.29
CA PHE A 2 11.66 6.94 17.67
C PHE A 2 10.34 7.68 17.94
N LYS A 3 9.25 7.24 17.30
CA LYS A 3 7.91 7.81 17.49
C LYS A 3 6.93 6.67 17.70
N LEU A 4 6.24 6.71 18.84
CA LEU A 4 5.12 5.84 19.11
C LEU A 4 3.89 6.31 18.32
N ILE A 5 3.19 5.36 17.73
CA ILE A 5 1.99 5.58 16.93
C ILE A 5 0.84 4.69 17.40
N SER A 6 -0.40 5.06 17.08
CA SER A 6 -1.58 4.24 17.34
C SER A 6 -1.64 3.02 16.40
N PHE A 7 -2.45 2.02 16.76
CA PHE A 7 -2.70 0.86 15.89
C PHE A 7 -3.13 1.25 14.48
N ARG A 8 -4.08 2.20 14.36
CA ARG A 8 -4.51 2.74 13.06
C ARG A 8 -3.34 3.28 12.25
N GLU A 9 -2.52 4.13 12.87
CA GLU A 9 -1.35 4.71 12.19
C GLU A 9 -0.35 3.64 11.77
N THR A 10 -0.17 2.56 12.56
CA THR A 10 0.68 1.41 12.20
C THR A 10 0.18 0.71 10.95
N VAL A 11 -1.11 0.34 10.95
CA VAL A 11 -1.78 -0.33 9.81
C VAL A 11 -1.72 0.55 8.55
N GLU A 12 -2.00 1.84 8.68
CA GLU A 12 -1.94 2.79 7.57
C GLU A 12 -0.50 3.03 7.09
N ALA A 13 0.49 3.04 7.98
CA ALA A 13 1.89 3.21 7.61
C ALA A 13 2.47 2.01 6.85
N ILE A 14 2.04 0.79 7.19
CA ILE A 14 2.38 -0.43 6.46
C ILE A 14 1.69 -0.42 5.09
N ALA A 15 0.39 -0.14 5.04
CA ALA A 15 -0.37 -0.13 3.78
C ALA A 15 0.00 1.04 2.84
N ALA A 16 0.68 2.07 3.35
CA ALA A 16 1.21 3.19 2.56
C ALA A 16 2.43 2.80 1.71
N CYS A 17 3.01 1.62 1.91
CA CYS A 17 4.01 1.06 1.01
C CYS A 17 3.39 0.73 -0.36
N SER A 18 4.22 0.70 -1.41
CA SER A 18 3.79 0.42 -2.78
C SER A 18 3.62 -1.06 -3.07
N ASP A 19 4.43 -1.90 -2.42
CA ASP A 19 4.45 -3.35 -2.49
C ASP A 19 5.29 -3.91 -1.31
N ASP A 20 5.40 -5.24 -1.25
CA ASP A 20 6.19 -5.93 -0.23
C ASP A 20 7.66 -5.53 -0.27
N ARG A 21 8.22 -5.25 -1.45
CA ARG A 21 9.63 -4.84 -1.54
C ARG A 21 9.84 -3.47 -0.89
N ALA A 22 8.92 -2.53 -1.10
CA ALA A 22 8.96 -1.23 -0.45
C ALA A 22 8.76 -1.33 1.05
N LEU A 23 7.90 -2.26 1.51
CA LEU A 23 7.75 -2.58 2.93
C LEU A 23 9.06 -3.10 3.51
N TRP A 24 9.63 -4.15 2.89
CA TRP A 24 10.89 -4.78 3.26
C TRP A 24 12.07 -3.83 3.25
N GLN A 25 12.06 -2.73 2.48
CA GLN A 25 13.12 -1.73 2.50
C GLN A 25 12.96 -0.71 3.63
N ARG A 26 11.75 -0.62 4.20
CA ARG A 26 11.35 0.47 5.08
C ARG A 26 11.23 0.04 6.53
N TYR A 27 10.66 -1.13 6.79
CA TYR A 27 10.37 -1.62 8.13
C TYR A 27 10.81 -3.07 8.30
N ALA A 28 11.39 -3.36 9.46
CA ALA A 28 11.83 -4.69 9.85
C ALA A 28 10.85 -5.32 10.84
N TRP A 29 10.54 -4.60 11.93
CA TRP A 29 9.75 -5.11 13.05
C TRP A 29 8.66 -4.14 13.49
N VAL A 30 7.60 -4.69 14.06
CA VAL A 30 6.54 -3.96 14.77
C VAL A 30 6.65 -4.28 16.26
N TYR A 31 6.87 -3.26 17.06
CA TYR A 31 6.89 -3.34 18.52
C TYR A 31 5.57 -2.76 19.07
N VAL A 32 5.10 -3.31 20.18
CA VAL A 32 3.84 -2.91 20.81
C VAL A 32 4.03 -2.71 22.32
N GLU A 33 3.35 -1.71 22.88
CA GLU A 33 3.24 -1.49 24.32
C GLU A 33 2.52 -2.68 24.97
N GLY A 34 3.11 -3.21 26.05
CA GLY A 34 2.59 -4.37 26.78
C GLY A 34 1.24 -4.14 27.48
N ASP A 35 0.63 -5.25 27.92
CA ASP A 35 -0.52 -5.32 28.83
C ASP A 35 -1.83 -4.64 28.38
N LYS A 36 -1.98 -4.36 27.08
CA LYS A 36 -3.19 -3.78 26.48
C LYS A 36 -3.60 -4.52 25.22
N ALA A 37 -4.89 -4.44 24.89
CA ALA A 37 -5.39 -4.88 23.58
C ALA A 37 -4.79 -4.02 22.47
N LEU A 38 -4.53 -4.59 21.29
CA LEU A 38 -3.78 -3.90 20.22
C LEU A 38 -4.38 -2.54 19.85
N LEU A 39 -5.72 -2.41 19.88
CA LEU A 39 -6.41 -1.16 19.56
C LEU A 39 -6.06 0.01 20.49
N GLU A 40 -5.75 -0.29 21.75
CA GLU A 40 -5.45 0.68 22.80
C GLU A 40 -3.93 0.90 22.98
N SER A 41 -3.12 -0.02 22.44
CA SER A 41 -1.67 0.00 22.53
C SER A 41 -1.03 1.08 21.67
N ARG A 42 0.20 1.43 22.06
CA ARG A 42 1.13 2.21 21.23
C ARG A 42 2.12 1.28 20.54
N PHE A 43 2.49 1.67 19.33
CA PHE A 43 3.36 0.87 18.47
C PHE A 43 4.59 1.65 18.07
N TYR A 44 5.67 0.92 17.82
CA TYR A 44 6.84 1.44 17.16
C TYR A 44 7.16 0.59 15.94
N LEU A 45 7.25 1.25 14.77
CA LEU A 45 7.73 0.63 13.54
C LEU A 45 9.25 0.79 13.44
N VAL A 46 9.96 -0.31 13.63
CA VAL A 46 11.41 -0.37 13.49
C VAL A 46 11.76 -0.27 12.01
N SER A 47 12.56 0.72 11.65
CA SER A 47 13.10 0.79 10.29
C SER A 47 14.26 -0.19 10.12
N ASN A 48 14.53 -0.65 8.89
CA ASN A 48 15.69 -1.52 8.64
C ASN A 48 17.03 -0.88 9.05
N ILE A 49 17.11 0.44 9.01
CA ILE A 49 18.33 1.17 9.41
C ILE A 49 18.48 1.14 10.94
N ASP A 50 17.37 1.21 11.66
CA ASP A 50 17.38 1.18 13.14
C ASP A 50 17.57 -0.24 13.68
N GLU A 51 17.20 -1.28 12.91
CA GLU A 51 17.39 -2.70 13.30
C GLU A 51 18.86 -3.05 13.55
N ASP A 52 19.79 -2.48 12.78
CA ASP A 52 21.23 -2.70 12.93
C ASP A 52 21.81 -2.17 14.26
N ASP A 53 21.09 -1.28 14.97
CA ASP A 53 21.48 -0.71 16.27
C ASP A 53 20.68 -1.34 17.43
N GLU A 54 20.82 -2.67 17.57
CA GLU A 54 20.09 -3.51 18.53
C GLU A 54 20.09 -2.94 19.96
N ARG A 55 21.24 -2.45 20.44
CA ARG A 55 21.34 -1.88 21.80
C ARG A 55 20.44 -0.67 21.98
N ARG A 56 20.44 0.23 21.00
CA ARG A 56 19.61 1.43 21.05
C ARG A 56 18.13 1.09 20.94
N LEU A 57 17.79 0.07 20.17
CA LEU A 57 16.42 -0.44 20.06
C LEU A 57 15.94 -1.03 21.39
N LEU A 58 16.75 -1.86 22.04
CA LEU A 58 16.46 -2.43 23.37
C LEU A 58 16.30 -1.34 24.43
N ASP A 59 17.24 -0.38 24.50
CA ASP A 59 17.14 0.76 25.43
C ASP A 59 15.87 1.60 25.23
N PHE A 60 15.39 1.69 23.98
CA PHE A 60 14.14 2.37 23.66
C PHE A 60 12.93 1.53 24.05
N ALA A 61 12.94 0.23 23.74
CA ALA A 61 11.88 -0.70 24.10
C ALA A 61 11.67 -0.77 25.61
N ASP A 62 12.74 -0.93 26.39
CA ASP A 62 12.69 -0.96 27.86
C ASP A 62 12.12 0.34 28.45
N ARG A 63 12.47 1.49 27.87
CA ARG A 63 11.97 2.79 28.34
C ARG A 63 10.46 2.96 28.12
N HIS A 64 9.92 2.28 27.12
CA HIS A 64 8.53 2.43 26.68
C HIS A 64 7.69 1.19 26.91
N ASP A 65 8.22 0.19 27.64
CA ASP A 65 7.57 -1.08 27.92
C ASP A 65 7.07 -1.78 26.65
N LEU A 66 7.92 -1.79 25.62
CA LEU A 66 7.61 -2.38 24.32
C LEU A 66 8.11 -3.82 24.25
N SER A 67 7.28 -4.69 23.70
CA SER A 67 7.64 -6.04 23.28
C SER A 67 7.58 -6.17 21.76
N SER A 68 8.34 -7.11 21.20
CA SER A 68 8.24 -7.47 19.80
C SER A 68 6.85 -8.08 19.54
N CYS A 69 6.09 -7.50 18.61
CA CYS A 69 4.80 -8.04 18.18
C CYS A 69 5.01 -9.04 17.04
N LEU A 70 5.41 -8.55 15.87
CA LEU A 70 5.65 -9.34 14.65
C LEU A 70 6.72 -8.68 13.78
N GLU A 71 7.33 -9.47 12.89
CA GLU A 71 8.04 -8.90 11.73
C GLU A 71 7.07 -8.06 10.90
N ALA A 72 7.55 -6.97 10.30
CA ALA A 72 6.72 -6.11 9.47
C ALA A 72 6.09 -6.87 8.29
N ALA A 73 6.82 -7.85 7.74
CA ALA A 73 6.32 -8.74 6.69
C ALA A 73 5.17 -9.62 7.17
N SER A 74 5.33 -10.33 8.29
CA SER A 74 4.25 -11.14 8.88
C SER A 74 3.03 -10.30 9.28
N PHE A 75 3.26 -9.10 9.82
CA PHE A 75 2.18 -8.17 10.13
C PHE A 75 1.39 -7.82 8.85
N ALA A 76 2.09 -7.48 7.76
CA ALA A 76 1.47 -7.21 6.47
C ALA A 76 0.72 -8.43 5.90
N ASP A 77 1.28 -9.64 6.02
CA ASP A 77 0.61 -10.87 5.58
C ASP A 77 -0.73 -11.07 6.27
N VAL A 78 -0.79 -10.86 7.59
CA VAL A 78 -2.04 -10.94 8.35
C VAL A 78 -3.06 -9.90 7.84
N LEU A 79 -2.63 -8.66 7.61
CA LEU A 79 -3.52 -7.62 7.04
C LEU A 79 -4.02 -8.01 5.63
N SER A 80 -3.14 -8.51 4.77
CA SER A 80 -3.47 -8.95 3.41
C SER A 80 -4.50 -10.09 3.42
N VAL A 81 -4.27 -11.09 4.29
CA VAL A 81 -5.19 -12.22 4.46
C VAL A 81 -6.54 -11.75 4.99
N GLN A 82 -6.57 -10.97 6.08
CA GLN A 82 -7.83 -10.44 6.63
C GLN A 82 -8.58 -9.60 5.60
N LYS A 83 -7.87 -8.76 4.83
CA LYS A 83 -8.48 -7.95 3.77
C LYS A 83 -9.10 -8.81 2.67
N ARG A 84 -8.38 -9.83 2.18
CA ARG A 84 -8.88 -10.75 1.16
C ARG A 84 -10.12 -11.48 1.65
N GLN A 85 -10.07 -11.97 2.89
CA GLN A 85 -11.19 -12.66 3.53
C GLN A 85 -12.38 -11.75 3.83
N GLN A 86 -12.16 -10.46 4.11
CA GLN A 86 -13.19 -9.48 4.45
C GLN A 86 -12.74 -8.04 4.07
N PRO A 87 -13.01 -7.57 2.82
CA PRO A 87 -12.54 -6.26 2.34
C PRO A 87 -13.05 -5.04 3.11
N HIS A 88 -14.15 -5.22 3.83
CA HIS A 88 -14.81 -4.21 4.66
C HIS A 88 -14.55 -4.41 6.15
N SER A 89 -13.55 -5.21 6.52
CA SER A 89 -13.10 -5.36 7.91
C SER A 89 -12.98 -4.00 8.58
N SER A 90 -13.40 -3.91 9.83
CA SER A 90 -13.15 -2.77 10.70
C SER A 90 -11.70 -2.80 11.20
N LEU A 91 -11.27 -1.70 11.84
CA LEU A 91 -9.98 -1.70 12.52
C LEU A 91 -9.93 -2.75 13.64
N GLU A 92 -11.06 -3.03 14.30
CA GLU A 92 -11.15 -4.06 15.34
C GLU A 92 -10.93 -5.46 14.77
N ASP A 93 -11.48 -5.77 13.59
CA ASP A 93 -11.29 -7.07 12.94
C ASP A 93 -9.81 -7.33 12.61
N TYR A 94 -9.06 -6.30 12.20
CA TYR A 94 -7.62 -6.41 11.98
C TYR A 94 -6.84 -6.63 13.27
N ALA A 95 -7.23 -5.99 14.37
CA ALA A 95 -6.62 -6.22 15.67
C ALA A 95 -6.82 -7.68 16.12
N ILE A 96 -8.03 -8.20 15.99
CA ILE A 96 -8.37 -9.60 16.32
C ILE A 96 -7.54 -10.58 15.48
N ALA A 97 -7.42 -10.33 14.17
CA ALA A 97 -6.62 -11.18 13.29
C ALA A 97 -5.13 -11.21 13.68
N LEU A 98 -4.57 -10.06 14.07
CA LEU A 98 -3.17 -9.96 14.51
C LEU A 98 -2.94 -10.59 15.88
N GLU A 99 -3.85 -10.39 16.84
CA GLU A 99 -3.79 -11.05 18.15
C GLU A 99 -3.85 -12.57 17.98
N HIS A 100 -4.78 -13.06 17.14
CA HIS A 100 -4.87 -14.48 16.84
C HIS A 100 -3.59 -15.03 16.22
N TYR A 101 -3.02 -14.34 15.23
CA TYR A 101 -1.77 -14.77 14.60
C TYR A 101 -0.60 -14.77 15.59
N SER A 102 -0.50 -13.75 16.44
CA SER A 102 0.54 -13.67 17.47
C SER A 102 0.45 -14.80 18.51
N GLU A 103 -0.75 -15.30 18.80
CA GLU A 103 -0.95 -16.37 19.79
C GLU A 103 -0.87 -17.77 19.19
N GLN A 104 -1.35 -17.94 17.95
CA GLN A 104 -1.56 -19.25 17.33
C GLN A 104 -0.58 -19.55 16.19
N ASP A 105 0.23 -18.56 15.77
CA ASP A 105 1.12 -18.66 14.60
C ASP A 105 0.37 -19.15 13.34
N ALA A 106 -0.88 -18.71 13.20
CA ALA A 106 -1.81 -19.14 12.16
C ALA A 106 -2.76 -18.01 11.78
N PHE A 107 -3.18 -17.96 10.52
CA PHE A 107 -4.16 -16.98 10.07
C PHE A 107 -5.54 -17.31 10.62
N LEU A 108 -6.25 -16.28 11.09
CA LEU A 108 -7.64 -16.43 11.49
C LEU A 108 -8.50 -16.74 10.26
N GLU A 109 -9.19 -17.87 10.28
CA GLU A 109 -10.07 -18.30 9.20
C GLU A 109 -11.49 -17.75 9.39
N VAL A 110 -11.98 -17.05 8.39
CA VAL A 110 -13.39 -16.65 8.26
C VAL A 110 -14.09 -17.63 7.31
N PRO A 111 -15.28 -18.15 7.67
CA PRO A 111 -16.08 -18.98 6.77
C PRO A 111 -16.33 -18.29 5.41
N GLY A 112 -15.93 -18.95 4.32
CA GLY A 112 -16.01 -18.38 2.95
C GLY A 112 -14.97 -17.28 2.65
N GLY A 113 -13.97 -17.11 3.52
CA GLY A 113 -12.92 -16.10 3.36
C GLY A 113 -11.99 -16.36 2.16
N ASP A 114 -11.81 -17.63 1.78
CA ASP A 114 -10.99 -18.01 0.62
C ASP A 114 -11.73 -17.88 -0.72
N ASP A 115 -13.04 -17.61 -0.70
CA ASP A 115 -13.80 -17.43 -1.92
C ASP A 115 -13.33 -16.16 -2.66
N PRO A 116 -13.04 -16.23 -3.98
CA PRO A 116 -12.61 -15.07 -4.75
C PRO A 116 -13.66 -13.97 -4.67
N LYS A 117 -13.25 -12.82 -4.11
CA LYS A 117 -14.12 -11.65 -4.03
C LYS A 117 -13.95 -10.77 -5.27
N PRO A 118 -15.05 -10.23 -5.82
CA PRO A 118 -14.96 -9.30 -6.93
C PRO A 118 -14.21 -8.05 -6.48
N ALA A 119 -13.41 -7.48 -7.38
CA ALA A 119 -12.77 -6.20 -7.13
C ALA A 119 -13.85 -5.12 -6.95
N GLU A 120 -13.81 -4.44 -5.81
CA GLU A 120 -14.78 -3.39 -5.51
C GLU A 120 -14.32 -2.02 -6.05
N PRO A 121 -15.26 -1.16 -6.45
CA PRO A 121 -14.93 0.21 -6.86
C PRO A 121 -14.31 0.99 -5.70
N GLY A 122 -13.12 1.56 -5.92
CA GLY A 122 -12.47 2.46 -4.96
C GLY A 122 -11.71 1.76 -3.84
N LEU A 123 -11.77 0.43 -3.72
CA LEU A 123 -10.92 -0.36 -2.83
C LEU A 123 -9.91 -1.17 -3.62
N SER A 124 -8.67 -1.22 -3.15
CA SER A 124 -7.67 -2.09 -3.75
C SER A 124 -7.99 -3.55 -3.48
N ARG A 125 -7.50 -4.43 -4.36
CA ARG A 125 -7.72 -5.88 -4.25
C ARG A 125 -7.01 -6.51 -3.05
N ASP A 126 -5.87 -5.93 -2.67
CA ASP A 126 -4.99 -6.42 -1.61
C ASP A 126 -4.57 -5.26 -0.68
N LEU A 127 -3.62 -5.49 0.21
CA LEU A 127 -3.22 -4.54 1.25
C LEU A 127 -2.82 -3.16 0.71
N TYR A 128 -2.03 -3.10 -0.36
CA TYR A 128 -1.51 -1.82 -0.86
C TYR A 128 -2.52 -1.09 -1.73
N ALA A 129 -2.44 0.24 -1.76
CA ALA A 129 -3.28 1.04 -2.62
C ALA A 129 -2.93 0.81 -4.10
N GLU A 130 -3.96 0.73 -4.94
CA GLU A 130 -3.81 0.59 -6.39
C GLU A 130 -4.26 1.87 -7.10
N TYR A 131 -3.76 2.08 -8.31
CA TYR A 131 -4.05 3.28 -9.08
C TYR A 131 -4.39 2.96 -10.53
N ASP A 132 -5.46 3.59 -11.03
CA ASP A 132 -5.69 3.69 -12.46
C ASP A 132 -5.22 5.06 -12.93
N LEU A 133 -4.53 5.08 -14.07
CA LEU A 133 -3.95 6.30 -14.60
C LEU A 133 -4.46 6.55 -16.01
N PHE A 134 -4.88 7.78 -16.27
CA PHE A 134 -5.49 8.19 -17.53
C PHE A 134 -4.85 9.45 -18.06
N LEU A 135 -4.65 9.48 -19.38
CA LEU A 135 -4.56 10.73 -20.11
C LEU A 135 -6.00 11.20 -20.36
N ALA A 136 -6.49 12.16 -19.59
CA ALA A 136 -7.87 12.65 -19.67
C ALA A 136 -8.04 13.72 -20.74
N GLU A 137 -7.04 14.58 -20.88
CA GLU A 137 -7.00 15.67 -21.84
C GLU A 137 -5.60 15.77 -22.45
N CYS A 138 -5.53 16.23 -23.70
CA CYS A 138 -4.27 16.48 -24.38
C CYS A 138 -4.42 17.69 -25.29
N ALA A 139 -3.65 18.75 -25.02
CA ALA A 139 -3.64 19.91 -25.89
C ALA A 139 -3.11 19.53 -27.29
N PRO A 140 -3.65 20.12 -28.39
CA PRO A 140 -3.26 19.75 -29.75
C PRO A 140 -1.76 19.92 -30.04
N ASP A 141 -1.12 20.93 -29.44
CA ASP A 141 0.31 21.22 -29.55
C ASP A 141 1.18 20.17 -28.83
N ARG A 142 0.60 19.41 -27.89
CA ARG A 142 1.27 18.35 -27.13
C ARG A 142 1.00 16.95 -27.67
N LEU A 143 0.09 16.80 -28.63
CA LEU A 143 -0.39 15.50 -29.12
C LEU A 143 0.74 14.55 -29.55
N THR A 144 1.70 15.03 -30.34
CA THR A 144 2.80 14.19 -30.82
C THR A 144 3.74 13.75 -29.71
N VAL A 145 3.99 14.61 -28.73
CA VAL A 145 4.87 14.32 -27.59
C VAL A 145 4.18 13.36 -26.62
N ALA A 146 2.90 13.61 -26.30
CA ALA A 146 2.08 12.71 -25.50
C ALA A 146 2.00 11.31 -26.14
N ALA A 147 1.76 11.23 -27.45
CA ALA A 147 1.67 9.94 -28.15
C ALA A 147 2.98 9.13 -28.10
N ARG A 148 4.15 9.78 -28.11
CA ARG A 148 5.45 9.08 -27.96
C ARG A 148 5.61 8.48 -26.57
N GLU A 149 5.24 9.22 -25.54
CA GLU A 149 5.25 8.67 -24.18
C GLU A 149 4.22 7.55 -24.00
N VAL A 150 3.00 7.74 -24.50
CA VAL A 150 1.95 6.71 -24.51
C VAL A 150 2.43 5.45 -25.21
N SER A 151 3.05 5.57 -26.38
CA SER A 151 3.63 4.45 -27.14
C SER A 151 4.65 3.68 -26.30
N THR A 152 5.47 4.39 -25.52
CA THR A 152 6.49 3.76 -24.66
C THR A 152 5.88 3.17 -23.38
N VAL A 153 4.89 3.81 -22.78
CA VAL A 153 4.22 3.34 -21.55
C VAL A 153 3.40 2.09 -21.82
N LEU A 154 2.60 2.11 -22.90
CA LEU A 154 1.71 1.00 -23.26
C LEU A 154 2.39 -0.03 -24.17
N GLU A 155 3.65 0.19 -24.53
CA GLU A 155 4.42 -0.65 -25.45
C GLU A 155 3.70 -0.92 -26.79
N ILE A 156 2.99 0.10 -27.29
CA ILE A 156 2.27 0.07 -28.56
C ILE A 156 2.98 0.90 -29.62
N ASN A 157 2.68 0.66 -30.89
CA ASN A 157 3.20 1.51 -31.96
C ASN A 157 2.68 2.96 -31.87
N ILE A 158 3.43 3.90 -32.44
CA ILE A 158 3.13 5.33 -32.38
C ILE A 158 1.80 5.72 -33.05
N ALA A 159 1.35 4.98 -34.08
CA ALA A 159 0.09 5.27 -34.76
C ALA A 159 -1.11 4.95 -33.87
N ASN A 160 -1.08 3.80 -33.17
CA ASN A 160 -2.08 3.42 -32.17
C ASN A 160 -2.09 4.41 -31.00
N ALA A 161 -0.91 4.83 -30.53
CA ALA A 161 -0.80 5.82 -29.47
C ALA A 161 -1.39 7.18 -29.88
N LEU A 162 -1.12 7.65 -31.11
CA LEU A 162 -1.72 8.86 -31.66
C LEU A 162 -3.24 8.76 -31.76
N GLN A 163 -3.76 7.61 -32.20
CA GLN A 163 -5.20 7.36 -32.25
C GLN A 163 -5.81 7.39 -30.85
N GLY A 164 -5.17 6.74 -29.86
CA GLY A 164 -5.60 6.76 -28.47
C GLY A 164 -5.61 8.18 -27.89
N CYS A 165 -4.57 8.98 -28.14
CA CYS A 165 -4.51 10.37 -27.67
C CYS A 165 -5.56 11.29 -28.32
N ARG A 166 -6.14 10.89 -29.47
CA ARG A 166 -7.27 11.59 -30.11
C ARG A 166 -8.63 11.11 -29.61
N ALA A 167 -8.69 9.94 -28.97
CA ALA A 167 -9.89 9.28 -28.48
C ALA A 167 -9.89 9.20 -26.94
N LEU A 168 -9.69 10.35 -26.29
CA LEU A 168 -9.60 10.46 -24.84
C LEU A 168 -10.95 10.18 -24.14
N PRO A 169 -10.95 9.75 -22.86
CA PRO A 169 -9.78 9.48 -22.02
C PRO A 169 -9.07 8.17 -22.40
N LEU A 170 -7.74 8.19 -22.40
CA LEU A 170 -6.91 7.02 -22.67
C LEU A 170 -6.34 6.46 -21.37
N ARG A 171 -6.59 5.18 -21.08
CA ARG A 171 -6.01 4.48 -19.92
C ARG A 171 -4.55 4.14 -20.17
N LEU A 172 -3.68 4.61 -19.29
CA LEU A 172 -2.23 4.37 -19.31
C LEU A 172 -1.84 3.16 -18.45
N GLY A 173 -2.69 2.82 -17.49
CA GLY A 173 -2.60 1.59 -16.74
C GLY A 173 -3.76 1.45 -15.77
N GLU A 174 -3.96 0.23 -15.29
CA GLU A 174 -5.06 -0.18 -14.45
C GLU A 174 -4.51 -0.96 -13.26
N ARG A 175 -5.04 -0.66 -12.07
CA ARG A 175 -4.75 -1.36 -10.82
C ARG A 175 -3.25 -1.49 -10.57
N MET A 176 -2.51 -0.41 -10.84
CA MET A 176 -1.06 -0.37 -10.74
C MET A 176 -0.59 -0.08 -9.31
N THR A 177 0.64 -0.48 -8.98
CA THR A 177 1.26 -0.08 -7.70
C THR A 177 1.58 1.42 -7.69
N GLY A 178 1.76 1.96 -6.48
CA GLY A 178 2.13 3.38 -6.31
C GLY A 178 3.44 3.76 -7.01
N ASP A 179 4.43 2.87 -7.05
CA ASP A 179 5.71 3.16 -7.73
C ASP A 179 5.58 3.19 -9.24
N GLN A 180 4.84 2.22 -9.81
CA GLN A 180 4.56 2.22 -11.24
C GLN A 180 3.79 3.49 -11.63
N CYS A 181 2.78 3.88 -10.84
CA CYS A 181 1.99 5.09 -11.07
C CYS A 181 2.87 6.34 -11.05
N ARG A 182 3.67 6.54 -9.99
CA ARG A 182 4.61 7.67 -9.86
C ARG A 182 5.61 7.74 -11.02
N LYS A 183 6.12 6.59 -11.48
CA LYS A 183 7.06 6.52 -12.60
C LYS A 183 6.43 7.04 -13.90
N ILE A 184 5.17 6.70 -14.17
CA ILE A 184 4.46 7.22 -15.35
C ILE A 184 4.15 8.72 -15.17
N GLU A 185 3.63 9.12 -14.00
CA GLU A 185 3.33 10.53 -13.71
C GLU A 185 4.55 11.43 -13.92
N ALA A 186 5.73 11.02 -13.45
CA ALA A 186 6.98 11.78 -13.63
C ALA A 186 7.35 12.00 -15.10
N ARG A 187 7.11 11.01 -15.97
CA ARG A 187 7.38 11.11 -17.42
C ARG A 187 6.50 12.17 -18.08
N PHE A 188 5.20 12.13 -17.79
CA PHE A 188 4.24 13.08 -18.37
C PHE A 188 4.37 14.48 -17.75
N SER A 189 4.70 14.58 -16.46
CA SER A 189 4.98 15.86 -15.79
C SER A 189 6.14 16.61 -16.43
N THR A 190 7.21 15.90 -16.84
CA THR A 190 8.36 16.49 -17.54
C THR A 190 7.95 17.17 -18.86
N LEU A 191 6.82 16.76 -19.44
CA LEU A 191 6.31 17.23 -20.72
C LEU A 191 5.15 18.21 -20.57
N SER A 192 4.80 18.57 -19.32
CA SER A 192 3.64 19.38 -18.98
C SER A 192 2.32 18.81 -19.52
N VAL A 193 2.19 17.48 -19.54
CA VAL A 193 0.95 16.80 -19.91
C VAL A 193 0.29 16.28 -18.63
N PRO A 194 -0.87 16.82 -18.23
CA PRO A 194 -1.53 16.40 -17.01
C PRO A 194 -2.12 15.00 -17.17
N LEU A 195 -2.03 14.21 -16.10
CA LEU A 195 -2.69 12.90 -16.00
C LEU A 195 -3.78 12.96 -14.93
N GLN A 196 -4.83 12.17 -15.13
CA GLN A 196 -5.85 11.93 -14.13
C GLN A 196 -5.59 10.58 -13.47
N ARG A 197 -5.59 10.58 -12.13
CA ARG A 197 -5.41 9.38 -11.32
C ARG A 197 -6.71 9.04 -10.60
N VAL A 198 -7.08 7.77 -10.62
CA VAL A 198 -8.10 7.19 -9.74
C VAL A 198 -7.38 6.31 -8.72
N THR A 199 -7.69 6.51 -7.44
CA THR A 199 -7.08 5.76 -6.34
C THR A 199 -8.05 4.71 -5.81
N HIS A 200 -7.55 3.50 -5.66
CA HIS A 200 -8.22 2.41 -4.96
C HIS A 200 -7.52 2.23 -3.62
N ARG A 201 -8.15 2.70 -2.55
CA ARG A 201 -7.53 2.78 -1.22
C ARG A 201 -7.39 1.40 -0.58
N SER A 202 -6.42 1.27 0.30
CA SER A 202 -6.14 0.04 1.05
C SER A 202 -7.28 -0.33 1.98
N PHE A 203 -7.91 0.64 2.64
CA PHE A 203 -8.93 0.37 3.64
C PHE A 203 -10.17 1.24 3.45
N PRO A 204 -11.37 0.79 3.84
CA PRO A 204 -12.60 1.55 3.67
C PRO A 204 -12.68 2.82 4.53
N TRP A 205 -11.85 2.92 5.57
CA TRP A 205 -11.85 4.06 6.51
C TRP A 205 -10.79 5.13 6.21
N GLN A 206 -10.01 4.97 5.13
CA GLN A 206 -9.04 5.96 4.66
C GLN A 206 -9.71 7.06 3.82
#